data_AF-A0A2E8CP80-F1
#
_entry.id   AF-A0A2E8CP80-F1
#
_cell.length_a   1.000
_cell.length_b   1.000
_cell.length_c   1.000
_cell.angle_alpha   90.00
_cell.angle_beta   90.00
_cell.angle_gamma   90.00
#
_symmetry.space_group_name_H-M   'P 1'
#
loop_
_entity.id
_entity.type
_entity.pdbx_description
1 polymer ?
#
loop_
_entity_poly.entity_id
_entity_poly.type
_entity_poly.pdbx_seq_one_letter_code
_entity_poly.pdbx_strand_id
1 'polypeptide(L)'
;MEKPNFDEAIKSIVSQDDRYKLDGYQFLRNALDHTVSSLRQDELIEHRHVSGPELLEGVVEYGLKEFGPMAVAVLESWGIRKGEDVGAMVFNLIEAGAFGRSDEDSLSDFEDVLNLKDEFLSPFRPSRKVLTDEDEQEPPARGNQPAKSSEC
;
A
#
# COMPACT_ATOMS: atom_id res chain seq x y z
N MET A 1 -33.51 -10.98 11.70
CA MET A 1 -32.40 -10.19 12.27
C MET A 1 -31.97 -9.25 11.16
N GLU A 2 -32.20 -7.95 11.30
CA GLU A 2 -31.79 -6.97 10.29
C GLU A 2 -30.26 -6.89 10.25
N LYS A 3 -29.68 -6.78 9.05
CA LYS A 3 -28.24 -6.58 8.92
C LYS A 3 -27.90 -5.23 9.53
N PRO A 4 -26.93 -5.14 10.46
CA PRO A 4 -26.57 -3.87 11.07
C PRO A 4 -26.10 -2.90 9.99
N ASN A 5 -26.46 -1.62 10.15
CA ASN A 5 -25.95 -0.57 9.29
C ASN A 5 -24.41 -0.56 9.41
N PHE A 6 -23.69 -0.34 8.30
CA PHE A 6 -22.23 -0.38 8.25
C PHE A 6 -21.57 0.49 9.35
N ASP A 7 -22.12 1.69 9.57
CA ASP A 7 -21.62 2.61 10.61
C ASP A 7 -21.83 2.08 12.03
N GLU A 8 -22.90 1.33 12.28
CA GLU A 8 -23.16 0.69 13.58
C GLU A 8 -22.23 -0.50 13.78
N ALA A 9 -21.98 -1.27 12.73
CA ALA A 9 -21.03 -2.37 12.75
C ALA A 9 -19.61 -1.90 13.08
N ILE A 10 -19.11 -0.85 12.41
CA ILE A 10 -17.78 -0.28 12.72
C ILE A 10 -17.70 0.21 14.16
N LYS A 11 -18.72 0.93 14.63
CA LYS A 11 -18.74 1.42 16.02
C LYS A 11 -18.66 0.27 17.02
N SER A 12 -19.37 -0.83 16.75
CA SER A 12 -19.31 -2.03 17.58
C SER A 12 -17.92 -2.67 17.53
N ILE A 13 -17.34 -2.84 16.33
CA ILE A 13 -16.01 -3.42 16.14
C ILE A 13 -14.95 -2.59 16.89
N VAL A 14 -14.87 -1.28 16.64
CA VAL A 14 -13.86 -0.39 17.24
C VAL A 14 -14.00 -0.32 18.77
N SER A 15 -15.20 -0.55 19.31
CA SER A 15 -15.41 -0.62 20.76
C SER A 15 -14.86 -1.91 21.41
N GLN A 16 -14.74 -2.99 20.64
CA GLN A 16 -14.23 -4.28 21.08
C GLN A 16 -12.74 -4.45 20.74
N ASP A 17 -12.32 -3.90 19.61
CA ASP A 17 -10.98 -4.05 19.02
C ASP A 17 -10.52 -2.70 18.44
N ASP A 18 -9.57 -2.05 19.13
CA ASP A 18 -9.08 -0.72 18.79
C ASP A 18 -7.80 -0.72 17.92
N ARG A 19 -7.39 -1.91 17.43
CA ARG A 19 -6.23 -2.09 16.54
C ARG A 19 -6.35 -1.23 15.28
N TYR A 20 -7.56 -1.15 14.73
CA TYR A 20 -7.86 -0.37 13.54
C TYR A 20 -8.80 0.79 13.86
N LYS A 21 -8.52 1.97 13.33
CA LYS A 21 -9.33 3.17 13.58
C LYS A 21 -10.55 3.21 12.68
N LEU A 22 -11.58 3.94 13.12
CA LEU A 22 -12.85 4.10 12.39
C LEU A 22 -12.63 4.60 10.95
N ASP A 23 -11.73 5.58 10.78
CA ASP A 23 -11.38 6.11 9.46
C ASP A 23 -10.77 5.03 8.55
N GLY A 24 -10.01 4.09 9.11
CA GLY A 24 -9.48 2.94 8.36
C GLY A 24 -10.58 2.05 7.79
N TYR A 25 -11.64 1.79 8.57
CA TYR A 25 -12.80 1.03 8.08
C TYR A 25 -13.60 1.79 7.01
N GLN A 26 -13.71 3.11 7.13
CA GLN A 26 -14.34 3.94 6.10
C GLN A 26 -13.52 3.92 4.80
N PHE A 27 -12.19 4.03 4.91
CA PHE A 27 -11.29 3.88 3.79
C PHE A 27 -11.44 2.51 3.12
N LEU A 28 -11.48 1.41 3.90
CA LEU A 28 -11.65 0.06 3.37
C LEU A 28 -12.94 -0.09 2.56
N ARG A 29 -14.05 0.48 3.04
CA ARG A 29 -15.31 0.49 2.29
C ARG A 29 -15.16 1.21 0.95
N ASN A 30 -14.56 2.41 0.96
CA ASN A 30 -14.39 3.17 -0.26
C ASN A 30 -13.44 2.46 -1.25
N ALA A 31 -12.38 1.82 -0.75
CA ALA A 31 -11.48 1.00 -1.55
C ALA A 31 -12.19 -0.21 -2.15
N LEU A 32 -13.04 -0.89 -1.39
CA LEU A 32 -13.86 -1.99 -1.91
C LEU A 32 -14.83 -1.51 -2.99
N ASP A 33 -15.55 -0.40 -2.75
CA ASP A 33 -16.46 0.20 -3.74
C ASP A 33 -15.72 0.62 -5.02
N HIS A 34 -14.48 1.14 -4.88
CA HIS A 34 -13.59 1.43 -6.01
C HIS A 34 -13.24 0.17 -6.80
N THR A 35 -12.81 -0.89 -6.10
CA THR A 35 -12.42 -2.18 -6.70
C THR A 35 -13.58 -2.80 -7.46
N VAL A 36 -14.75 -2.89 -6.84
CA VAL A 36 -15.97 -3.42 -7.47
C VAL A 36 -16.36 -2.59 -8.70
N SER A 37 -16.24 -1.26 -8.62
CA SER A 37 -16.57 -0.38 -9.75
C SER A 37 -15.59 -0.56 -10.92
N SER A 38 -14.30 -0.75 -10.64
CA SER A 38 -13.28 -1.01 -11.66
C SER A 38 -13.52 -2.35 -12.35
N LEU A 39 -13.72 -3.42 -11.58
CA LEU A 39 -13.97 -4.77 -12.13
C LEU A 39 -15.24 -4.85 -12.98
N ARG A 40 -16.29 -4.09 -12.64
CA ARG A 40 -17.54 -4.02 -13.45
C ARG A 40 -17.37 -3.31 -14.77
N GLN A 41 -16.39 -2.41 -14.89
CA GLN A 41 -16.08 -1.78 -16.19
C GLN A 41 -15.36 -2.76 -17.10
N ASP A 42 -14.55 -3.64 -16.52
CA ASP A 42 -13.78 -4.65 -17.25
C ASP A 42 -14.60 -5.91 -17.59
N GLU A 43 -15.60 -6.25 -16.76
CA GLU A 43 -16.45 -7.43 -16.94
C GLU A 43 -17.95 -7.12 -16.80
N LEU A 44 -18.75 -7.56 -17.79
CA LEU A 44 -20.23 -7.42 -17.84
C LEU A 44 -20.98 -8.33 -16.82
N ILE A 45 -20.40 -8.64 -15.67
CA ILE A 45 -20.97 -9.57 -14.70
C ILE A 45 -21.47 -8.79 -13.47
N GLU A 46 -22.80 -8.74 -13.32
CA GLU A 46 -23.44 -8.28 -12.10
C GLU A 46 -23.22 -9.33 -10.99
N HIS A 47 -22.73 -8.89 -9.82
CA HIS A 47 -22.50 -9.71 -8.61
C HIS A 47 -21.21 -10.56 -8.56
N ARG A 48 -20.07 -10.01 -9.02
CA ARG A 48 -18.76 -10.61 -8.74
C ARG A 48 -18.35 -10.37 -7.26
N HIS A 49 -17.91 -11.44 -6.60
CA HIS A 49 -17.22 -11.39 -5.30
C HIS A 49 -15.77 -10.95 -5.52
N VAL A 50 -15.26 -10.08 -4.66
CA VAL A 50 -13.87 -9.58 -4.76
C VAL A 50 -12.98 -10.47 -3.91
N SER A 51 -11.98 -11.09 -4.52
CA SER A 51 -10.98 -11.91 -3.81
C SER A 51 -10.02 -11.05 -2.98
N GLY A 52 -9.33 -11.68 -2.03
CA GLY A 52 -8.33 -11.00 -1.19
C GLY A 52 -7.26 -10.25 -1.99
N PRO A 53 -6.59 -10.88 -2.98
CA PRO A 53 -5.59 -10.22 -3.81
C PRO A 53 -6.14 -9.02 -4.60
N GLU A 54 -7.33 -9.15 -5.19
CA GLU A 54 -7.98 -8.05 -5.93
C GLU A 54 -8.32 -6.88 -5.01
N LEU A 55 -8.77 -7.16 -3.78
CA LEU A 55 -9.02 -6.13 -2.80
C LEU A 55 -7.72 -5.42 -2.38
N LEU A 56 -6.62 -6.15 -2.22
CA LEU A 56 -5.33 -5.55 -1.88
C LEU A 56 -4.81 -4.63 -2.99
N GLU A 57 -4.94 -5.05 -4.26
CA GLU A 57 -4.64 -4.20 -5.41
C GLU A 57 -5.51 -2.93 -5.41
N GLY A 58 -6.82 -3.09 -5.22
CA GLY A 58 -7.75 -1.97 -5.15
C GLY A 58 -7.50 -1.03 -3.96
N VAL A 59 -7.01 -1.54 -2.82
CA VAL A 59 -6.56 -0.72 -1.68
C VAL A 59 -5.35 0.13 -2.07
N VAL A 60 -4.38 -0.44 -2.79
CA VAL A 60 -3.21 0.29 -3.28
C VAL A 60 -3.64 1.38 -4.26
N GLU A 61 -4.43 1.02 -5.26
CA GLU A 61 -4.91 1.97 -6.28
C GLU A 61 -5.71 3.12 -5.66
N TYR A 62 -6.67 2.80 -4.81
CA TYR A 62 -7.51 3.80 -4.15
C TYR A 62 -6.70 4.67 -3.18
N GLY A 63 -5.79 4.07 -2.41
CA GLY A 63 -4.91 4.81 -1.50
C GLY A 63 -3.96 5.77 -2.24
N LEU A 64 -3.40 5.34 -3.37
CA LEU A 64 -2.58 6.19 -4.24
C LEU A 64 -3.40 7.33 -4.84
N LYS A 65 -4.64 7.06 -5.24
CA LYS A 65 -5.54 8.07 -5.81
C LYS A 65 -5.92 9.15 -4.80
N GLU A 66 -6.23 8.78 -3.56
CA GLU A 66 -6.68 9.73 -2.52
C GLU A 66 -5.53 10.45 -1.83
N PHE A 67 -4.43 9.74 -1.52
CA PHE A 67 -3.36 10.26 -0.65
C PHE A 67 -2.00 10.34 -1.33
N GLY A 68 -1.84 9.72 -2.51
CA GLY A 68 -0.57 9.69 -3.24
C GLY A 68 0.59 9.19 -2.37
N PRO A 69 1.70 9.95 -2.26
CA PRO A 69 2.87 9.51 -1.50
C PRO A 69 2.63 9.47 0.01
N MET A 70 1.55 10.09 0.51
CA MET A 70 1.18 10.08 1.92
C MET A 70 0.37 8.83 2.33
N ALA A 71 -0.02 7.98 1.38
CA ALA A 71 -0.85 6.81 1.66
C ALA A 71 -0.30 5.94 2.79
N VAL A 72 1.01 5.65 2.78
CA VAL A 72 1.68 4.88 3.85
C VAL A 72 1.46 5.51 5.22
N ALA A 73 1.73 6.81 5.37
CA ALA A 73 1.63 7.48 6.67
C ALA A 73 0.17 7.54 7.18
N VAL A 74 -0.78 7.77 6.26
CA VAL A 74 -2.21 7.80 6.59
C VAL A 74 -2.70 6.43 7.04
N LEU A 75 -2.41 5.37 6.27
CA LEU A 75 -2.81 4.01 6.60
C LEU A 75 -2.15 3.52 7.89
N GLU A 76 -0.86 3.81 8.10
CA GLU A 76 -0.15 3.47 9.34
C GLU A 76 -0.79 4.16 10.56
N SER A 77 -1.27 5.41 10.41
CA SER A 77 -1.96 6.15 11.48
C SER A 77 -3.29 5.49 11.89
N TRP A 78 -3.91 4.73 10.99
CA TRP A 78 -5.12 3.95 11.24
C TRP A 78 -4.86 2.52 11.68
N GLY A 79 -3.59 2.12 11.78
CA GLY A 79 -3.19 0.77 12.18
C GLY A 79 -3.01 -0.22 11.03
N ILE A 80 -3.06 0.24 9.77
CA ILE A 80 -2.95 -0.62 8.57
C ILE A 80 -1.52 -0.54 8.04
N ARG A 81 -0.80 -1.66 8.02
CA ARG A 81 0.62 -1.72 7.63
C ARG A 81 0.91 -2.75 6.55
N LYS A 82 0.16 -3.85 6.54
CA LYS A 82 0.39 -5.01 5.66
C LYS A 82 -0.95 -5.58 5.18
N GLY A 83 -0.89 -6.46 4.18
CA GLY A 83 -2.08 -7.09 3.60
C GLY A 83 -2.93 -7.81 4.65
N GLU A 84 -2.28 -8.53 5.57
CA GLU A 84 -2.98 -9.21 6.67
C GLU A 84 -3.85 -8.30 7.54
N ASP A 85 -3.47 -7.02 7.68
CA ASP A 85 -4.26 -6.06 8.46
C ASP A 85 -5.59 -5.75 7.76
N VAL A 86 -5.54 -5.61 6.42
CA VAL A 86 -6.73 -5.46 5.57
C VAL A 86 -7.62 -6.70 5.67
N GLY A 87 -7.03 -7.89 5.60
CA GLY A 87 -7.74 -9.15 5.80
C GLY A 87 -8.44 -9.21 7.16
N ALA A 88 -7.73 -8.90 8.24
CA ALA A 88 -8.31 -8.86 9.58
C ALA A 88 -9.48 -7.87 9.68
N MET A 89 -9.39 -6.70 9.04
CA MET A 89 -10.49 -5.73 9.00
C MET A 89 -11.71 -6.27 8.25
N VAL A 90 -11.51 -6.95 7.12
CA VAL A 90 -12.59 -7.61 6.36
C VAL A 90 -13.28 -8.68 7.22
N PHE A 91 -12.50 -9.52 7.90
CA PHE A 91 -13.05 -10.55 8.78
C PHE A 91 -13.81 -9.96 9.97
N ASN A 92 -13.31 -8.88 10.59
CA ASN A 92 -14.06 -8.16 11.63
C ASN A 92 -15.44 -7.67 11.12
N LEU A 93 -15.52 -7.21 9.86
CA LEU A 93 -16.78 -6.77 9.24
C LEU A 93 -17.71 -7.94 8.88
N ILE A 94 -17.16 -9.10 8.51
CA ILE A 94 -17.92 -10.34 8.29
C ILE A 94 -18.53 -10.82 9.61
N GLU A 95 -17.74 -10.86 10.68
CA GLU A 95 -18.22 -11.27 12.02
C GLU A 95 -19.30 -10.34 12.57
N ALA A 96 -19.18 -9.04 12.30
CA ALA A 96 -20.20 -8.05 12.64
C ALA A 96 -21.46 -8.13 11.74
N GLY A 97 -21.47 -8.97 10.69
CA GLY A 97 -22.60 -9.14 9.78
C GLY A 97 -22.80 -8.00 8.78
N ALA A 98 -21.83 -7.10 8.66
CA ALA A 98 -21.85 -6.01 7.67
C ALA A 98 -21.50 -6.54 6.28
N PHE A 99 -20.56 -7.48 6.19
CA PHE A 99 -20.13 -8.10 4.93
C PHE A 99 -20.63 -9.55 4.83
N GLY A 100 -20.81 -10.01 3.59
CA GLY A 100 -21.07 -11.43 3.31
C GLY A 100 -19.77 -12.23 3.35
N ARG A 101 -19.85 -13.48 3.80
CA ARG A 101 -18.74 -14.43 3.76
C ARG A 101 -18.91 -15.36 2.55
N SER A 102 -17.86 -15.57 1.77
CA SER A 102 -17.75 -16.70 0.86
C SER A 102 -17.07 -17.89 1.55
N ASP A 103 -17.41 -19.12 1.15
CA ASP A 103 -16.78 -20.34 1.68
C ASP A 103 -15.29 -20.44 1.29
N GLU A 104 -14.89 -19.69 0.27
CA GLU A 104 -13.53 -19.63 -0.26
C GLU A 104 -12.66 -18.57 0.45
N ASP A 105 -13.26 -17.65 1.21
CA ASP A 105 -12.53 -16.55 1.85
C ASP A 105 -11.71 -17.03 3.05
N SER A 106 -10.40 -16.79 2.99
CA SER A 106 -9.45 -17.09 4.05
C SER A 106 -8.59 -15.88 4.39
N LEU A 107 -8.14 -15.78 5.65
CA LEU A 107 -7.12 -14.79 6.04
C LEU A 107 -5.81 -14.99 5.27
N SER A 108 -5.51 -16.22 4.85
CA SER A 108 -4.33 -16.54 4.03
C SER A 108 -4.35 -15.85 2.66
N ASP A 109 -5.53 -15.42 2.19
CA ASP A 109 -5.65 -14.71 0.90
C ASP A 109 -5.06 -13.29 0.97
N PHE A 110 -4.65 -12.86 2.15
CA PHE A 110 -4.04 -11.56 2.42
C PHE A 110 -2.59 -11.66 2.91
N GLU A 111 -2.09 -12.87 3.17
CA GLU A 111 -0.74 -13.13 3.68
C GLU A 111 0.27 -13.17 2.55
N ASP A 112 1.37 -12.42 2.68
CA ASP A 112 2.50 -12.40 1.74
C ASP A 112 2.14 -12.17 0.25
N VAL A 113 0.94 -11.67 -0.04
CA VAL A 113 0.48 -11.39 -1.42
C VAL A 113 1.19 -10.18 -2.00
N LEU A 114 1.25 -9.08 -1.25
CA LEU A 114 1.95 -7.86 -1.64
C LEU A 114 2.41 -7.04 -0.43
N ASN A 115 3.49 -6.27 -0.63
CA ASN A 115 3.98 -5.34 0.37
C ASN A 115 3.37 -3.94 0.14
N LEU A 116 2.31 -3.63 0.91
CA LEU A 116 1.58 -2.36 0.79
C LEU A 116 2.51 -1.14 0.76
N LYS A 117 3.51 -1.10 1.65
CA LYS A 117 4.44 0.02 1.73
C LYS A 117 5.27 0.17 0.46
N ASP A 118 5.78 -0.92 -0.09
CA ASP A 118 6.55 -0.88 -1.33
C ASP A 118 5.68 -0.44 -2.50
N GLU A 119 4.45 -0.96 -2.61
CA GLU A 119 3.50 -0.60 -3.66
C GLU A 119 3.11 0.88 -3.61
N PHE A 120 2.84 1.44 -2.42
CA PHE A 120 2.54 2.86 -2.27
C PHE A 120 3.72 3.78 -2.63
N LEU A 121 4.96 3.31 -2.42
CA LEU A 121 6.15 4.11 -2.66
C LEU A 121 6.71 3.96 -4.08
N SER A 122 6.45 2.82 -4.73
CA SER A 122 6.99 2.47 -6.05
C SER A 122 6.78 3.56 -7.11
N PRO A 123 5.58 4.17 -7.27
CA PRO A 123 5.35 5.22 -8.27
C PRO A 123 6.16 6.51 -8.05
N PHE A 124 6.67 6.72 -6.83
CA PHE A 124 7.41 7.93 -6.45
C PHE A 124 8.91 7.71 -6.33
N ARG A 125 9.41 6.49 -6.60
CA ARG A 125 10.85 6.21 -6.59
C ARG A 125 11.55 6.99 -7.73
N PRO A 126 12.63 7.74 -7.44
CA PRO A 126 13.35 8.47 -8.47
C PRO A 126 13.91 7.52 -9.54
N SER A 127 13.67 7.82 -10.82
CA SER A 127 14.16 7.04 -11.96
C SER A 127 15.56 7.47 -12.45
N ARG A 128 16.09 8.58 -11.92
CA ARG A 128 17.39 9.12 -12.34
C ARG A 128 18.51 8.34 -11.66
N LYS A 129 19.37 7.72 -12.46
CA LYS A 129 20.70 7.25 -12.01
C LYS A 129 21.40 8.43 -11.33
N VAL A 130 21.70 8.29 -10.04
CA VAL A 130 22.64 9.17 -9.37
C VAL A 130 23.89 9.15 -10.25
N LEU A 131 24.35 10.32 -10.69
CA LEU A 131 25.67 10.43 -11.28
C LEU A 131 26.61 10.06 -10.14
N THR A 132 27.08 8.82 -10.12
CA THR A 132 28.16 8.43 -9.24
C THR A 132 29.34 9.31 -9.62
N ASP A 133 29.97 9.93 -8.64
CA ASP A 133 31.23 10.67 -8.80
C ASP A 133 32.38 9.69 -9.13
N GLU A 134 32.23 8.89 -10.18
CA GLU A 134 33.29 8.02 -10.72
C GLU A 134 34.19 8.79 -11.72
N ASP A 135 34.14 10.12 -11.72
CA ASP A 135 35.16 10.97 -12.30
C ASP A 135 36.23 11.33 -11.25
N GLU A 136 36.75 10.34 -10.51
CA GLU A 136 38.12 10.43 -10.00
C GLU A 136 39.10 10.21 -11.16
N GLN A 137 39.10 11.14 -12.13
CA GLN A 137 40.26 11.31 -12.99
C GLN A 137 41.39 11.78 -12.08
N GLU A 138 42.35 10.88 -11.82
CA GLU A 138 43.59 11.18 -11.11
C GLU A 138 44.14 12.51 -11.66
N PRO A 139 44.29 13.56 -10.80
CA PRO A 139 44.73 14.86 -11.27
C PRO A 139 46.06 14.68 -12.01
N PRO A 140 46.25 15.28 -13.20
CA PRO A 140 47.44 15.03 -14.00
C PRO A 140 48.66 15.33 -13.14
N ALA A 141 49.48 14.30 -12.93
CA ALA A 141 50.70 14.39 -12.15
C ALA A 141 51.47 15.63 -12.62
N ARG A 142 51.61 16.63 -11.74
CA ARG A 142 52.49 17.77 -11.99
C ARG A 142 53.87 17.19 -12.25
N GLY A 143 54.26 17.16 -13.52
CA GLY A 143 55.57 16.68 -13.93
C GLY A 143 56.63 17.45 -13.15
N ASN A 144 57.31 16.78 -12.24
CA ASN A 144 58.54 17.30 -11.65
C ASN A 144 59.55 17.44 -12.80
N GLN A 145 59.70 18.65 -13.33
CA GLN A 145 60.88 18.97 -14.11
C GLN A 145 62.08 18.92 -13.14
N PRO A 146 63.12 18.10 -13.42
CA PRO A 146 64.33 18.16 -12.63
C PRO A 146 64.94 19.56 -12.79
N ALA A 147 65.32 20.18 -11.68
CA ALA A 147 66.12 21.40 -11.69
C ALA A 147 67.37 21.14 -12.53
N LYS A 148 67.58 21.94 -13.59
CA LYS A 148 68.84 21.90 -14.32
C LYS A 148 69.96 22.27 -13.35
N SER A 149 70.85 21.34 -13.10
CA SER A 149 72.15 21.62 -12.49
C SER A 149 72.88 22.60 -13.38
N SER A 150 73.12 23.82 -12.88
CA SER A 150 74.05 24.76 -13.50
C SER A 150 75.47 24.26 -13.23
N GLU A 151 76.15 23.75 -14.26
CA GLU A 151 77.59 23.52 -14.24
C GLU A 151 78.33 24.87 -14.31
N CYS A 152 79.46 24.94 -13.61
CA CYS A 152 80.35 26.09 -13.47
C CYS A 152 81.10 26.46 -14.76
#